data_AF-A0A1R3G023-F1
#
_entry.id   AF-A0A1R3G023-F1
#
_cell.length_a   1.000
_cell.length_b   1.000
_cell.length_c   1.000
_cell.angle_alpha   90.00
_cell.angle_beta   90.00
_cell.angle_gamma   90.00
#
_symmetry.space_group_name_H-M   'P 1'
#
loop_
_entity.id
_entity.type
_entity.pdbx_description
1 polymer ?
#
loop_
_entity_poly.entity_id
_entity_poly.type
_entity_poly.pdbx_seq_one_letter_code
_entity_poly.pdbx_strand_id
1 'polypeptide(L)'
;MSTTQRSESMNKFFKDFVRSSTLLSDFVYQYEEALNARYVKEKEKDVKTMNTKAVLKTCYKFEIVAAETYTRKMFEKFQEELFSSQKWKASKLQQDGGEKLYGVKPCGRESPTYEVAFTKSDNKAGSKSRRKYEHLSLNLQKIREELLAMDDGEGDIIANDGDVEGRTQSQLLTNITPILKDPMHVPTKGRPKSLRQRNPKETIQQGKGKKKCGVCKKPGHTRTTCPVGKQLREDARSNTEVVPTQGHELHQQ
;
A
#
# COMPACT_ATOMS: atom_id res chain seq x y z
N MET A 1 -7.65 22.40 -11.51
CA MET A 1 -7.94 21.38 -10.47
C MET A 1 -6.69 21.20 -9.61
N SER A 2 -6.81 21.36 -8.29
CA SER A 2 -5.70 21.19 -7.34
C SER A 2 -5.57 19.71 -6.96
N THR A 3 -4.36 19.17 -6.91
CA THR A 3 -4.11 17.73 -6.70
C THR A 3 -4.07 17.36 -5.20
N THR A 4 -5.20 17.48 -4.50
CA THR A 4 -5.32 17.20 -3.05
C THR A 4 -5.75 15.76 -2.72
N GLN A 5 -5.97 14.91 -3.71
CA GLN A 5 -6.49 13.55 -3.53
C GLN A 5 -5.72 12.72 -2.47
N ARG A 6 -4.40 12.88 -2.39
CA ARG A 6 -3.56 12.16 -1.39
C ARG A 6 -3.87 12.61 0.03
N SER A 7 -3.99 13.92 0.27
CA SER A 7 -4.33 14.46 1.58
C SER A 7 -5.79 14.23 1.96
N GLU A 8 -6.70 14.15 1.00
CA GLU A 8 -8.13 13.87 1.26
C GLU A 8 -8.35 12.50 1.88
N SER A 9 -7.68 11.46 1.36
CA SER A 9 -7.78 10.10 1.92
C SER A 9 -7.25 10.04 3.36
N MET A 10 -6.11 10.68 3.61
CA MET A 10 -5.47 10.70 4.92
C MET A 10 -6.28 11.54 5.92
N ASN A 11 -6.80 12.69 5.47
CA ASN A 11 -7.64 13.54 6.29
C ASN A 11 -8.98 12.87 6.64
N LYS A 12 -9.54 12.07 5.71
CA LYS A 12 -10.73 11.25 5.98
C LYS A 12 -10.47 10.16 7.01
N PHE A 13 -9.27 9.57 7.02
CA PHE A 13 -8.87 8.56 7.99
C PHE A 13 -8.77 9.13 9.42
N PHE A 14 -8.11 10.29 9.57
CA PHE A 14 -7.91 10.91 10.88
C PHE A 14 -9.06 11.78 11.37
N LYS A 15 -10.12 11.96 10.57
CA LYS A 15 -11.23 12.90 10.88
C LYS A 15 -11.89 12.64 12.23
N ASP A 16 -11.95 11.37 12.64
CA ASP A 16 -12.60 10.95 13.88
C ASP A 16 -11.65 11.01 15.10
N PHE A 17 -10.34 11.17 14.86
CA PHE A 17 -9.28 11.08 15.88
C PHE A 17 -8.57 12.40 16.15
N VAL A 18 -8.36 13.23 15.12
CA VAL A 18 -7.58 14.47 15.19
C VAL A 18 -8.44 15.66 14.82
N ARG A 19 -8.44 16.68 15.69
CA ARG A 19 -9.10 17.97 15.46
C ARG A 19 -8.07 19.07 15.32
N SER A 20 -8.48 20.23 14.80
CA SER A 20 -7.59 21.40 14.69
C SER A 20 -7.07 21.90 16.05
N SER A 21 -7.74 21.54 17.14
CA SER A 21 -7.37 21.88 18.52
C SER A 21 -6.54 20.79 19.22
N THR A 22 -6.23 19.67 18.56
CA THR A 22 -5.45 18.58 19.17
C THR A 22 -4.01 19.03 19.36
N LEU A 23 -3.50 18.93 20.60
CA LEU A 23 -2.11 19.23 20.93
C LEU A 23 -1.16 18.20 20.29
N LEU A 24 0.09 18.57 20.07
CA LEU A 24 1.08 17.67 19.47
C LEU A 24 1.35 16.44 20.34
N SER A 25 1.30 16.59 21.67
CA SER A 25 1.41 15.46 22.62
C SER A 25 0.28 14.45 22.42
N ASP A 26 -0.95 14.95 22.34
CA ASP A 26 -2.15 14.12 22.22
C ASP A 26 -2.27 13.52 20.82
N PHE A 27 -1.72 14.19 19.81
CA PHE A 27 -1.68 13.69 18.44
C PHE A 27 -0.99 12.32 18.34
N VAL A 28 0.10 12.10 19.08
CA VAL A 28 0.81 10.80 19.04
C VAL A 28 -0.11 9.68 19.54
N TYR A 29 -0.78 9.91 20.67
CA TYR A 29 -1.73 8.96 21.22
C TYR A 29 -2.92 8.72 20.28
N GLN A 30 -3.52 9.79 19.74
CA GLN A 30 -4.64 9.67 18.80
C GLN A 30 -4.25 9.02 17.47
N TYR A 31 -2.99 9.18 17.05
CA TYR A 31 -2.46 8.52 15.88
C TYR A 31 -2.35 7.00 16.08
N GLU A 32 -1.81 6.56 17.22
CA GLU A 32 -1.74 5.14 17.59
C GLU A 32 -3.15 4.54 17.70
N GLU A 33 -4.08 5.25 18.34
CA GLU A 33 -5.47 4.81 18.47
C GLU A 33 -6.16 4.68 17.09
N ALA A 34 -5.91 5.62 16.17
CA ALA A 34 -6.42 5.53 14.81
C ALA A 34 -5.89 4.30 14.07
N LEU A 35 -4.60 3.98 14.23
CA LEU A 35 -4.01 2.77 13.64
C LEU A 35 -4.60 1.50 14.26
N ASN A 36 -4.75 1.44 15.58
CA ASN A 36 -5.37 0.31 16.27
C ASN A 36 -6.82 0.11 15.83
N ALA A 37 -7.62 1.17 15.75
CA ALA A 37 -8.99 1.11 15.28
C ALA A 37 -9.08 0.55 13.85
N ARG A 38 -8.13 0.93 12.97
CA ARG A 38 -8.04 0.37 11.63
C ARG A 38 -7.70 -1.11 11.66
N TYR A 39 -6.69 -1.49 12.43
CA TYR A 39 -6.24 -2.87 12.55
C TYR A 39 -7.35 -3.78 13.07
N VAL A 40 -8.04 -3.38 14.15
CA VAL A 40 -9.17 -4.13 14.71
C VAL A 40 -10.28 -4.30 13.67
N LYS A 41 -10.60 -3.25 12.92
CA LYS A 41 -11.63 -3.29 11.86
C LYS A 41 -11.23 -4.15 10.65
N GLU A 42 -9.95 -4.23 10.33
CA GLU A 42 -9.43 -5.13 9.30
C GLU A 42 -9.48 -6.58 9.80
N LYS A 43 -8.96 -6.85 11.02
CA LYS A 43 -9.01 -8.16 11.66
C LYS A 43 -10.43 -8.71 11.80
N GLU A 44 -11.40 -7.89 12.22
CA GLU A 44 -12.80 -8.30 12.33
C GLU A 44 -13.37 -8.73 10.97
N LYS A 45 -13.00 -8.03 9.88
CA LYS A 45 -13.42 -8.40 8.52
C LYS A 45 -12.78 -9.70 8.06
N ASP A 46 -11.52 -9.93 8.41
CA ASP A 46 -10.82 -11.16 8.06
C ASP A 46 -11.41 -12.34 8.82
N VAL A 47 -11.66 -12.18 10.13
CA VAL A 47 -12.37 -13.16 10.97
C VAL A 47 -13.76 -13.46 10.38
N LYS A 48 -14.55 -12.45 10.00
CA LYS A 48 -15.84 -12.67 9.35
C LYS A 48 -15.70 -13.42 8.03
N THR A 49 -14.67 -13.11 7.24
CA THR A 49 -14.42 -13.77 5.95
C THR A 49 -14.07 -15.25 6.13
N MET A 50 -13.25 -15.59 7.12
CA MET A 50 -12.83 -16.97 7.39
C MET A 50 -13.93 -17.79 8.09
N ASN A 51 -14.70 -17.17 8.98
CA ASN A 51 -15.65 -17.89 9.83
C ASN A 51 -17.09 -17.89 9.32
N THR A 52 -17.39 -17.23 8.19
CA THR A 52 -18.75 -17.20 7.63
C THR A 52 -18.78 -17.61 6.16
N LYS A 53 -19.70 -18.51 5.82
CA LYS A 53 -19.94 -18.89 4.41
C LYS A 53 -20.55 -17.74 3.63
N ALA A 54 -20.23 -17.66 2.34
CA ALA A 54 -20.80 -16.64 1.48
C ALA A 54 -22.23 -17.02 1.13
N VAL A 55 -23.14 -16.06 1.24
CA VAL A 55 -24.52 -16.27 0.79
C VAL A 55 -24.50 -16.16 -0.73
N LEU A 56 -24.81 -17.24 -1.43
CA LEU A 56 -24.89 -17.28 -2.88
C LEU A 56 -26.19 -16.63 -3.36
N LYS A 57 -26.14 -15.88 -4.46
CA LYS A 57 -27.33 -15.29 -5.08
C LYS A 57 -27.83 -16.09 -6.26
N THR A 58 -27.03 -17.02 -6.77
CA THR A 58 -27.34 -17.83 -7.94
C THR A 58 -26.97 -19.29 -7.67
N CYS A 59 -27.41 -20.18 -8.56
CA CYS A 59 -27.09 -21.61 -8.47
C CYS A 59 -25.87 -22.00 -9.33
N TYR A 60 -25.06 -21.03 -9.78
CA TYR A 60 -23.93 -21.31 -10.66
C TYR A 60 -22.76 -21.95 -9.91
N LYS A 61 -22.24 -23.06 -10.45
CA LYS A 61 -21.09 -23.77 -9.87
C LYS A 61 -19.85 -22.88 -9.73
N PHE A 62 -19.60 -21.99 -10.68
CA PHE A 62 -18.46 -21.08 -10.62
C PHE A 62 -18.63 -19.99 -9.55
N GLU A 63 -19.85 -19.68 -9.11
CA GLU A 63 -20.08 -18.78 -7.97
C GLU A 63 -19.64 -19.45 -6.67
N ILE A 64 -19.88 -20.75 -6.52
CA ILE A 64 -19.40 -21.54 -5.38
C ILE A 64 -17.86 -21.49 -5.31
N VAL A 65 -17.20 -21.79 -6.42
CA VAL A 65 -15.72 -21.75 -6.50
C VAL A 65 -15.19 -20.34 -6.21
N ALA A 66 -15.85 -19.30 -6.72
CA ALA A 66 -15.48 -17.91 -6.43
C ALA A 66 -15.67 -17.56 -4.95
N ALA A 67 -16.71 -18.06 -4.29
CA ALA A 67 -16.95 -17.84 -2.87
C ALA A 67 -15.87 -18.44 -1.97
N GLU A 68 -15.29 -19.57 -2.38
CA GLU A 68 -14.21 -20.26 -1.66
C GLU A 68 -12.84 -19.64 -1.95
N THR A 69 -12.63 -19.13 -3.16
CA THR A 69 -11.32 -18.62 -3.60
C THR A 69 -11.11 -17.16 -3.25
N TYR A 70 -12.16 -16.33 -3.26
CA TYR A 70 -12.05 -14.88 -3.10
C TYR A 70 -12.27 -14.42 -1.66
N THR A 71 -11.56 -13.33 -1.29
CA THR A 71 -11.92 -12.57 -0.08
C THR A 71 -13.37 -12.09 -0.17
N ARG A 72 -14.05 -11.95 0.98
CA ARG A 72 -15.47 -11.53 1.03
C ARG A 72 -15.77 -10.31 0.16
N LYS A 73 -14.96 -9.25 0.28
CA LYS A 73 -15.16 -8.02 -0.50
C LYS A 73 -15.04 -8.23 -2.01
N MET A 74 -14.12 -9.11 -2.43
CA MET A 74 -13.95 -9.40 -3.86
C MET A 74 -15.12 -10.27 -4.36
N PHE A 75 -15.52 -11.26 -3.57
CA PHE A 75 -16.68 -12.09 -3.85
C PHE A 75 -17.97 -11.26 -3.96
N GLU A 76 -18.21 -10.31 -3.06
CA GLU A 76 -19.39 -9.42 -3.10
C GLU A 76 -19.47 -8.63 -4.41
N LYS A 77 -18.36 -8.06 -4.88
CA LYS A 77 -18.29 -7.35 -6.16
C LYS A 77 -18.56 -8.29 -7.33
N PHE A 78 -17.89 -9.44 -7.35
CA PHE A 78 -18.08 -10.46 -8.36
C PHE A 78 -19.54 -10.91 -8.43
N GLN A 79 -20.15 -11.17 -7.28
CA GLN A 79 -21.53 -11.62 -7.17
C GLN A 79 -22.52 -10.53 -7.61
N GLU A 80 -22.25 -9.26 -7.30
CA GLU A 80 -23.07 -8.13 -7.76
C GLU A 80 -23.01 -7.98 -9.29
N GLU A 81 -21.82 -8.08 -9.90
CA GLU A 81 -21.65 -8.06 -11.36
C GLU A 81 -22.35 -9.27 -12.01
N LEU A 82 -22.16 -10.47 -11.44
CA LEU A 82 -22.79 -11.70 -11.91
C LEU A 82 -24.32 -11.58 -11.88
N PHE A 83 -24.89 -11.16 -10.76
CA PHE A 83 -26.33 -11.00 -10.62
C PHE A 83 -26.88 -9.91 -11.54
N SER A 84 -26.14 -8.81 -11.70
CA SER A 84 -26.51 -7.71 -12.61
C SER A 84 -26.48 -8.13 -14.08
N SER A 85 -25.57 -9.03 -14.47
CA SER A 85 -25.49 -9.56 -15.84
C SER A 85 -26.75 -10.32 -16.24
N GLN A 86 -27.43 -10.99 -15.30
CA GLN A 86 -28.65 -11.77 -15.56
C GLN A 86 -29.85 -10.89 -15.95
N LYS A 87 -29.78 -9.58 -15.67
CA LYS A 87 -30.77 -8.61 -16.14
C LYS A 87 -30.75 -8.45 -17.65
N TRP A 88 -29.77 -9.02 -18.35
CA TRP A 88 -29.63 -8.94 -19.79
C TRP A 88 -29.69 -10.33 -20.42
N LYS A 89 -30.43 -10.44 -21.52
CA LYS A 89 -30.49 -11.64 -22.35
C LYS A 89 -29.84 -11.31 -23.69
N ALA A 90 -28.84 -12.09 -24.06
CA ALA A 90 -28.23 -12.04 -25.38
C ALA A 90 -28.78 -13.17 -26.25
N SER A 91 -29.22 -12.84 -27.46
CA SER A 91 -29.66 -13.77 -28.49
C SER A 91 -28.86 -13.54 -29.76
N LYS A 92 -28.42 -14.61 -30.40
CA LYS A 92 -27.68 -14.53 -31.66
C LYS A 92 -28.64 -14.19 -32.81
N LEU A 93 -28.35 -13.15 -33.57
CA LEU A 93 -29.19 -12.67 -34.68
C LEU A 93 -28.64 -13.13 -36.04
N GLN A 94 -27.32 -13.03 -36.26
CA GLN A 94 -26.68 -13.42 -37.51
C GLN A 94 -25.26 -13.97 -37.28
N GLN A 95 -24.83 -14.86 -38.16
CA GLN A 95 -23.46 -15.31 -38.28
C GLN A 95 -23.11 -15.37 -39.76
N ASP A 96 -22.34 -14.40 -40.23
CA ASP A 96 -21.84 -14.37 -41.60
C ASP A 96 -20.31 -14.24 -41.57
N GLY A 97 -19.62 -15.12 -42.31
CA GLY A 97 -18.20 -15.09 -42.70
C GLY A 97 -17.08 -14.78 -41.67
N GLY A 98 -17.37 -14.37 -40.43
CA GLY A 98 -16.40 -13.76 -39.51
C GLY A 98 -17.01 -12.80 -38.49
N GLU A 99 -18.20 -12.27 -38.75
CA GLU A 99 -18.94 -11.34 -37.90
C GLU A 99 -20.14 -12.04 -37.26
N LYS A 100 -20.29 -11.89 -35.95
CA LYS A 100 -21.43 -12.43 -35.20
C LYS A 100 -22.23 -11.27 -34.64
N LEU A 101 -23.49 -11.16 -35.03
CA LEU A 101 -24.39 -10.13 -34.51
C LEU A 101 -25.23 -10.72 -33.37
N TYR A 102 -25.24 -10.05 -32.23
CA TYR A 102 -26.02 -10.42 -31.05
C TYR A 102 -27.01 -9.30 -30.71
N GLY A 103 -28.27 -9.66 -30.48
CA GLY A 103 -29.27 -8.79 -29.87
C GLY A 103 -29.22 -8.95 -28.36
N VAL A 104 -28.98 -7.86 -27.64
CA VAL A 104 -28.95 -7.82 -26.17
C VAL A 104 -30.17 -7.03 -25.71
N LYS A 105 -31.02 -7.65 -24.89
CA LYS A 105 -32.24 -7.02 -24.36
C LYS A 105 -32.36 -7.19 -22.84
N PRO A 106 -32.96 -6.24 -22.13
CA PRO A 106 -33.27 -6.41 -20.72
C PRO A 106 -34.21 -7.62 -20.52
N CYS A 107 -33.95 -8.45 -19.52
CA CYS A 107 -34.82 -9.54 -19.14
C CYS A 107 -36.15 -8.97 -18.61
N GLY A 108 -37.27 -9.30 -19.27
CA GLY A 108 -38.61 -8.84 -18.87
C GLY A 108 -39.07 -7.54 -19.54
N ARG A 109 -38.28 -6.95 -20.46
CA ARG A 109 -38.74 -5.88 -21.36
C ARG A 109 -38.42 -6.24 -22.80
N GLU A 110 -39.35 -5.93 -23.70
CA GLU A 110 -39.17 -6.19 -25.13
C GLU A 110 -38.37 -5.09 -25.83
N SER A 111 -38.24 -3.90 -25.21
CA SER A 111 -37.49 -2.76 -25.74
C SER A 111 -36.73 -1.99 -24.65
N PRO A 112 -35.60 -1.35 -24.97
CA PRO A 112 -34.87 -1.40 -26.24
C PRO A 112 -34.02 -2.68 -26.39
N THR A 113 -33.94 -3.21 -27.61
CA THR A 113 -32.96 -4.25 -27.99
C THR A 113 -31.73 -3.56 -28.58
N TYR A 114 -30.56 -3.90 -28.07
CA TYR A 114 -29.29 -3.37 -28.53
C TYR A 114 -28.60 -4.39 -29.44
N GLU A 115 -28.12 -3.95 -30.59
CA GLU A 115 -27.36 -4.79 -31.50
C GLU A 115 -25.87 -4.64 -31.24
N VAL A 116 -25.19 -5.77 -31.03
CA VAL A 116 -23.76 -5.83 -30.76
C VAL A 116 -23.11 -6.72 -31.82
N ALA A 117 -22.32 -6.10 -32.70
CA ALA A 117 -21.49 -6.82 -33.66
C ALA A 117 -20.19 -7.28 -32.99
N PHE A 118 -19.86 -8.55 -33.12
CA PHE A 118 -18.62 -9.14 -32.64
C PHE A 118 -17.77 -9.59 -33.83
N THR A 119 -16.68 -8.86 -34.10
CA THR A 119 -15.71 -9.23 -35.13
C THR A 119 -14.53 -9.98 -34.50
N LYS A 120 -13.98 -11.01 -35.18
CA LYS A 120 -12.79 -11.73 -34.69
C LYS A 120 -11.56 -10.82 -34.50
N SER A 121 -11.52 -9.67 -35.17
CA SER A 121 -10.46 -8.65 -35.13
C SER A 121 -10.44 -7.79 -33.86
N ASP A 122 -11.57 -7.62 -33.17
CA ASP A 122 -11.66 -6.83 -31.92
C ASP A 122 -10.92 -7.49 -30.75
N ASN A 123 -10.47 -8.73 -30.96
CA ASN A 123 -9.65 -9.48 -30.03
C ASN A 123 -8.21 -8.94 -29.91
N LYS A 124 -7.82 -7.79 -30.47
CA LYS A 124 -6.46 -7.26 -30.27
C LYS A 124 -6.16 -6.91 -28.80
N ALA A 125 -7.15 -6.42 -28.06
CA ALA A 125 -7.02 -6.16 -26.62
C ALA A 125 -7.25 -7.43 -25.79
N GLY A 126 -8.29 -8.21 -26.15
CA GLY A 126 -8.63 -9.49 -25.53
C GLY A 126 -7.54 -10.55 -25.70
N SER A 127 -6.87 -10.63 -26.85
CA SER A 127 -5.77 -11.56 -27.15
C SER A 127 -4.50 -11.25 -26.35
N LYS A 128 -4.21 -9.98 -26.05
CA LYS A 128 -3.11 -9.63 -25.13
C LYS A 128 -3.41 -10.10 -23.70
N SER A 129 -4.67 -10.01 -23.26
CA SER A 129 -5.11 -10.47 -21.94
C SER A 129 -5.22 -11.99 -21.88
N ARG A 130 -5.81 -12.60 -22.91
CA ARG A 130 -5.99 -14.05 -23.07
C ARG A 130 -4.65 -14.77 -23.16
N ARG A 131 -3.68 -14.28 -23.94
CA ARG A 131 -2.32 -14.86 -23.95
C ARG A 131 -1.66 -14.78 -22.57
N LYS A 132 -1.90 -13.71 -21.81
CA LYS A 132 -1.41 -13.58 -20.43
C LYS A 132 -2.10 -14.58 -19.49
N TYR A 133 -3.42 -14.77 -19.61
CA TYR A 133 -4.15 -15.76 -18.83
C TYR A 133 -3.77 -17.20 -19.21
N GLU A 134 -3.66 -17.52 -20.50
CA GLU A 134 -3.19 -18.83 -20.99
C GLU A 134 -1.77 -19.10 -20.48
N HIS A 135 -0.87 -18.10 -20.54
CA HIS A 135 0.47 -18.22 -19.98
C HIS A 135 0.47 -18.41 -18.46
N LEU A 136 -0.34 -17.65 -17.72
CA LEU A 136 -0.47 -17.81 -16.27
C LEU A 136 -1.04 -19.19 -15.91
N SER A 137 -2.10 -19.64 -16.58
CA SER A 137 -2.73 -20.94 -16.36
C SER A 137 -1.74 -22.08 -16.60
N LEU A 138 -0.96 -22.04 -17.68
CA LEU A 138 0.09 -23.04 -17.96
C LEU A 138 1.17 -23.05 -16.87
N ASN A 139 1.62 -21.87 -16.40
CA ASN A 139 2.60 -21.81 -15.32
C ASN A 139 2.04 -22.33 -14.00
N LEU A 140 0.80 -21.98 -13.64
CA LEU A 140 0.16 -22.48 -12.43
C LEU A 140 -0.04 -24.00 -12.48
N GLN A 141 -0.40 -24.54 -13.65
CA GLN A 141 -0.50 -25.97 -13.86
C GLN A 141 0.86 -26.67 -13.72
N LYS A 142 1.91 -26.08 -14.28
CA LYS A 142 3.29 -26.58 -14.14
C LYS A 142 3.76 -26.57 -12.68
N ILE A 143 3.51 -25.48 -11.95
CA ILE A 143 3.85 -25.38 -10.52
C ILE A 143 3.08 -26.44 -9.73
N ARG A 144 1.80 -26.66 -10.04
CA ARG A 144 0.99 -27.71 -9.40
C ARG A 144 1.57 -29.10 -9.66
N GLU A 145 1.99 -29.40 -10.89
CA GLU A 145 2.61 -30.68 -11.24
C GLU A 145 3.97 -30.86 -10.55
N GLU A 146 4.77 -29.80 -10.43
CA GLU A 146 6.04 -29.80 -9.70
C GLU A 146 5.82 -30.03 -8.19
N LEU A 147 4.82 -29.38 -7.59
CA LEU A 147 4.44 -29.61 -6.19
C LEU A 147 3.97 -31.06 -5.94
N LEU A 148 3.25 -31.65 -6.88
CA LEU A 148 2.83 -33.06 -6.80
C LEU A 148 4.00 -34.03 -7.03
N ALA A 149 5.01 -33.63 -7.81
CA ALA A 149 6.20 -34.44 -8.06
C ALA A 149 7.23 -34.39 -6.91
N MET A 150 7.08 -33.44 -5.99
CA MET A 150 7.86 -33.32 -4.75
C MET A 150 7.16 -33.97 -3.54
N ASP A 151 6.09 -34.74 -3.77
CA ASP A 151 5.43 -35.52 -2.72
C ASP A 151 6.13 -36.89 -2.59
N ASP A 152 7.19 -36.93 -1.78
CA ASP A 152 7.81 -38.18 -1.33
C ASP A 152 6.81 -38.86 -0.38
N GLY A 153 6.12 -39.87 -0.89
CA GLY A 153 5.00 -40.53 -0.22
C GLY A 153 5.22 -40.86 1.28
N GLU A 154 4.16 -40.54 2.02
CA GLU A 154 3.71 -41.12 3.30
C GLU A 154 4.55 -40.89 4.57
N GLY A 155 4.15 -39.86 5.32
CA GLY A 155 4.05 -39.95 6.76
C GLY A 155 2.58 -40.04 7.17
N ASP A 156 2.07 -41.25 7.28
CA ASP A 156 0.75 -41.56 7.83
C ASP A 156 0.68 -40.98 9.26
N ILE A 157 -0.03 -39.87 9.47
CA ILE A 157 -0.29 -39.35 10.81
C ILE A 157 -1.48 -40.12 11.37
N ILE A 158 -1.19 -41.33 11.86
CA ILE A 158 -2.12 -42.03 12.75
C ILE A 158 -2.41 -41.10 13.93
N ALA A 159 -3.68 -40.78 14.09
CA ALA A 159 -4.21 -40.10 15.27
C ALA A 159 -3.76 -40.86 16.53
N ASN A 160 -2.97 -40.18 17.38
CA ASN A 160 -2.86 -40.58 18.77
C ASN A 160 -3.53 -39.49 19.61
N ASP A 161 -4.70 -39.83 20.12
CA ASP A 161 -5.29 -39.21 21.30
C ASP A 161 -4.30 -39.37 22.47
N GLY A 162 -3.75 -38.25 22.95
CA GLY A 162 -2.80 -38.22 24.06
C GLY A 162 -2.49 -36.80 24.49
N ASP A 163 -2.86 -36.49 25.73
CA ASP A 163 -2.82 -35.21 26.44
C ASP A 163 -1.39 -34.63 26.65
N VAL A 164 -1.34 -33.36 27.06
CA VAL A 164 -0.25 -32.65 27.80
C VAL A 164 0.82 -31.85 27.01
N GLU A 165 0.60 -30.53 27.07
CA GLU A 165 1.53 -29.42 27.35
C GLU A 165 2.62 -28.98 26.33
N GLY A 166 2.44 -27.74 25.87
CA GLY A 166 3.48 -26.70 25.99
C GLY A 166 4.75 -26.86 25.16
N ARG A 167 4.68 -26.61 23.85
CA ARG A 167 5.87 -26.26 23.05
C ARG A 167 5.67 -24.98 22.26
N THR A 168 6.24 -23.92 22.81
CA THR A 168 6.39 -22.58 22.26
C THR A 168 6.92 -22.61 20.83
N GLN A 169 6.24 -21.86 19.96
CA GLN A 169 6.48 -21.63 18.53
C GLN A 169 7.77 -20.82 18.24
N SER A 170 8.83 -21.01 19.04
CA SER A 170 10.02 -20.15 19.06
C SER A 170 11.26 -20.74 18.37
N GLN A 171 11.21 -21.95 17.80
CA GLN A 171 12.41 -22.63 17.26
C GLN A 171 12.43 -22.82 15.73
N LEU A 172 11.47 -22.28 14.98
CA LEU A 172 11.49 -22.32 13.49
C LEU A 172 11.86 -20.98 12.83
N LEU A 173 12.50 -20.06 13.57
CA LEU A 173 12.90 -18.74 13.03
C LEU A 173 14.40 -18.43 13.16
N THR A 174 15.23 -19.36 13.61
CA THR A 174 16.62 -19.04 13.95
C THR A 174 17.61 -19.02 12.78
N ASN A 175 17.20 -19.37 11.55
CA ASN A 175 18.15 -19.49 10.42
C ASN A 175 17.84 -18.60 9.20
N ILE A 176 16.98 -17.59 9.33
CA ILE A 176 16.79 -16.59 8.26
C ILE A 176 16.88 -15.19 8.87
N THR A 177 18.09 -14.68 9.00
CA THR A 177 18.34 -13.23 8.97
C THR A 177 18.72 -12.87 7.53
N PRO A 178 17.76 -12.56 6.65
CA PRO A 178 18.11 -11.85 5.44
C PRO A 178 18.52 -10.46 5.91
N ILE A 179 19.79 -10.08 5.67
CA ILE A 179 20.19 -8.68 5.79
C ILE A 179 19.27 -7.91 4.84
N LEU A 180 18.26 -7.25 5.41
CA LEU A 180 17.26 -6.48 4.68
C LEU A 180 18.00 -5.26 4.10
N LYS A 181 18.49 -5.40 2.87
CA LYS A 181 19.10 -4.29 2.15
C LYS A 181 17.99 -3.34 1.69
N ASP A 182 18.20 -2.05 1.90
CA ASP A 182 17.30 -1.03 1.37
C ASP A 182 17.16 -1.25 -0.14
N PRO A 183 15.92 -1.21 -0.67
CA PRO A 183 15.70 -1.27 -2.11
C PRO A 183 16.50 -0.14 -2.77
N MET A 184 17.13 -0.45 -3.92
CA MET A 184 17.94 0.52 -4.66
C MET A 184 17.19 1.86 -4.79
N HIS A 185 17.83 2.95 -4.36
CA HIS A 185 17.25 4.28 -4.44
C HIS A 185 16.96 4.62 -5.91
N VAL A 186 15.68 4.52 -6.30
CA VAL A 186 15.24 4.97 -7.61
C VAL A 186 15.12 6.50 -7.54
N PRO A 187 15.93 7.27 -8.29
CA PRO A 187 15.73 8.70 -8.35
C PRO A 187 14.33 8.94 -8.92
N THR A 188 13.43 9.48 -8.11
CA THR A 188 12.11 9.88 -8.60
C THR A 188 12.33 10.98 -9.63
N LYS A 189 12.27 10.64 -10.91
CA LYS A 189 12.20 11.64 -11.98
C LYS A 189 10.85 12.33 -11.85
N GLY A 190 10.80 13.34 -10.99
CA GLY A 190 9.72 14.32 -10.99
C GLY A 190 9.65 15.00 -12.35
N ARG A 191 8.48 15.56 -12.69
CA ARG A 191 8.29 16.36 -13.90
C ARG A 191 9.41 17.40 -14.01
N PRO A 192 10.08 17.54 -15.17
CA PRO A 192 11.14 18.54 -15.36
C PRO A 192 10.71 19.91 -14.86
N LYS A 193 11.59 20.64 -14.16
CA LYS A 193 11.26 21.96 -13.58
C LYS A 193 10.71 22.95 -14.61
N SER A 194 11.08 22.81 -15.89
CA SER A 194 10.56 23.58 -17.02
C SER A 194 9.08 23.31 -17.32
N LEU A 195 8.62 22.08 -17.09
CA LEU A 195 7.23 21.66 -17.32
C LEU A 195 6.36 21.77 -16.07
N ARG A 196 6.93 22.18 -14.92
CA ARG A 196 6.16 22.46 -13.71
C ARG A 196 5.52 23.86 -13.85
N GLN A 197 4.19 23.93 -13.79
CA GLN A 197 3.51 25.21 -13.59
C GLN A 197 3.96 25.79 -12.24
N ARG A 198 4.59 26.97 -12.27
CA ARG A 198 4.99 27.68 -11.06
C ARG A 198 3.75 28.18 -10.34
N ASN A 199 3.76 28.05 -9.02
CA ASN A 199 2.68 28.56 -8.20
C ASN A 199 2.70 30.09 -8.27
N PRO A 200 1.56 30.82 -8.38
CA PRO A 200 1.57 32.29 -8.41
C PRO A 200 2.36 32.94 -7.26
N LYS A 201 2.41 32.31 -6.08
CA LYS A 201 3.23 32.75 -4.94
C LYS A 201 4.75 32.63 -5.16
N GLU A 202 5.21 31.81 -6.10
CA GLU A 202 6.62 31.69 -6.51
C GLU A 202 7.02 32.78 -7.53
N THR A 203 6.06 33.32 -8.30
CA THR A 203 6.29 34.38 -9.31
C THR A 203 6.36 35.77 -8.69
N ILE A 204 5.72 35.98 -7.53
CA ILE A 204 5.86 37.22 -6.79
C ILE A 204 7.27 37.24 -6.20
N GLN A 205 8.21 37.89 -6.90
CA GLN A 205 9.44 38.41 -6.32
C GLN A 205 9.07 39.50 -5.32
N GLN A 206 8.47 39.13 -4.19
CA GLN A 206 8.52 39.99 -3.02
C GLN A 206 9.99 40.17 -2.73
N GLY A 207 10.48 41.40 -2.79
CA GLY A 207 11.87 41.77 -2.52
C GLY A 207 12.28 41.26 -1.14
N LYS A 208 12.74 40.01 -1.07
CA LYS A 208 13.29 39.43 0.15
C LYS A 208 14.61 40.13 0.36
N GLY A 209 14.64 41.04 1.33
CA GLY A 209 15.87 41.70 1.75
C GLY A 209 17.01 40.69 1.86
N LYS A 210 18.21 41.06 1.40
CA LYS A 210 19.38 40.19 1.36
C LYS A 210 19.53 39.47 2.70
N LYS A 211 19.63 38.13 2.69
CA LYS A 211 19.75 37.32 3.93
C LYS A 211 20.94 37.84 4.75
N LYS A 212 20.65 38.23 5.99
CA LYS A 212 21.64 38.74 6.96
C LYS A 212 22.19 37.57 7.79
N CYS A 213 23.43 37.67 8.23
CA CYS A 213 24.04 36.68 9.10
C CYS A 213 23.29 36.55 10.44
N GLY A 214 23.01 35.33 10.88
CA GLY A 214 22.30 35.09 12.15
C GLY A 214 23.10 35.39 13.42
N VAL A 215 24.41 35.71 13.31
CA VAL A 215 25.25 36.12 14.46
C VAL A 215 25.39 37.63 14.50
N CYS A 216 26.00 38.24 13.48
CA CYS A 216 26.30 39.67 13.47
C CYS A 216 25.28 40.54 12.72
N LYS A 217 24.24 39.93 12.14
CA LYS A 217 23.17 40.61 11.37
C LYS A 217 23.64 41.44 10.16
N LYS A 218 24.89 41.28 9.70
CA LYS A 218 25.40 41.90 8.45
C LYS A 218 25.12 41.00 7.22
N PRO A 219 24.82 41.57 6.05
CA PRO A 219 24.64 40.80 4.81
C PRO A 219 25.98 40.30 4.24
N GLY A 220 25.94 39.36 3.30
CA GLY A 220 27.12 38.90 2.54
C GLY A 220 27.82 37.65 3.06
N HIS A 221 27.41 37.11 4.21
CA HIS A 221 27.92 35.85 4.75
C HIS A 221 26.87 35.15 5.63
N THR A 222 27.05 33.87 5.92
CA THR A 222 26.12 33.06 6.72
C THR A 222 26.61 32.90 8.15
N ARG A 223 25.79 32.30 9.01
CA ARG A 223 26.12 32.03 10.41
C ARG A 223 27.43 31.23 10.55
N THR A 224 27.67 30.30 9.62
CA THR A 224 28.84 29.41 9.61
C THR A 224 30.13 30.12 9.19
N THR A 225 30.04 31.10 8.27
CA THR A 225 31.19 31.88 7.77
C THR A 225 31.32 33.25 8.43
N CYS A 226 30.67 33.46 9.59
CA CYS A 226 30.69 34.74 10.27
C CYS A 226 32.04 34.98 10.98
N PRO A 227 32.76 36.08 10.68
CA PRO A 227 34.03 36.40 11.34
C PRO A 227 33.84 36.65 12.85
N VAL A 228 32.76 37.33 13.24
CA VAL A 228 32.42 37.54 14.66
C VAL A 228 32.11 36.22 15.36
N GLY A 229 31.38 35.32 14.69
CA GLY A 229 31.08 34.00 15.22
C GLY A 229 32.30 33.07 15.26
N LYS A 230 33.35 33.34 14.48
CA LYS A 230 34.62 32.63 14.56
C LYS A 230 35.41 33.10 15.78
N GLN A 231 35.54 34.41 15.97
CA GLN A 231 36.22 35.01 17.12
C GLN A 231 35.61 34.55 18.45
N LEU A 232 34.28 34.60 18.60
CA LEU A 232 33.60 34.11 19.82
C LEU A 232 33.87 32.64 20.15
N ARG A 233 34.16 31.80 19.14
CA ARG A 233 34.50 30.39 19.34
C ARG A 233 35.97 30.19 19.70
N GLU A 234 36.83 31.11 19.28
CA GLU A 234 38.25 31.12 19.63
C GLU A 234 38.43 31.66 21.06
N ASP A 235 37.74 32.74 21.41
CA ASP A 235 37.75 33.32 22.77
C ASP A 235 37.14 32.38 23.82
N ALA A 236 36.16 31.56 23.43
CA ALA A 236 35.60 30.52 24.30
C ALA A 236 36.58 29.35 24.52
N ARG A 237 37.51 29.10 23.59
CA ARG A 237 38.52 28.04 23.72
C ARG A 237 39.67 28.46 24.63
N SER A 238 40.08 29.72 24.59
CA SER A 238 41.16 30.25 25.44
C SER A 238 40.80 30.36 26.94
N ASN A 239 39.50 30.35 27.29
CA ASN A 239 39.05 30.42 28.69
C ASN A 239 38.97 29.06 29.42
N THR A 240 39.37 27.95 28.78
CA THR A 240 39.22 26.60 29.37
C THR A 240 40.52 26.03 29.97
N GLU A 241 41.63 26.77 29.99
CA GLU A 241 42.93 26.30 30.48
C GLU A 241 43.42 27.01 31.75
N VAL A 242 42.67 26.97 32.86
CA VAL A 242 43.30 27.15 34.20
C VAL A 242 42.50 26.40 35.27
N VAL A 243 42.96 25.22 35.68
CA VAL A 243 42.65 24.64 37.00
C VAL A 243 43.95 24.11 37.59
N PRO A 244 44.44 24.62 38.73
CA PRO A 244 45.65 24.11 39.36
C PRO A 244 45.33 22.87 40.20
N THR A 245 46.10 21.80 40.00
CA THR A 245 46.07 20.57 40.79
C THR A 245 46.69 20.80 42.17
N GLN A 246 45.89 20.72 43.24
CA GLN A 246 46.39 20.59 44.61
C GLN A 246 46.72 19.12 44.89
N GLY A 247 48.00 18.86 45.21
CA GLY A 247 48.51 17.56 45.64
C GLY A 247 48.01 17.19 47.02
N HIS A 248 47.59 15.94 47.17
CA HIS A 248 47.10 15.35 48.41
C HIS A 248 48.31 14.76 49.18
N GLU A 249 48.69 15.37 50.30
CA GLU A 249 49.68 14.80 51.23
C GLU A 249 49.08 13.61 51.99
N LEU A 250 49.81 12.49 51.95
CA LEU A 250 49.61 11.30 52.79
C LEU A 250 50.33 11.54 54.13
N HIS A 251 49.57 11.65 55.22
CA HIS A 251 50.12 11.52 56.57
C HIS A 251 49.97 10.07 57.04
N GLN A 252 51.10 9.42 57.29
CA GLN A 252 51.21 8.23 58.12
C GLN A 252 51.71 8.64 59.51
N GLN A 253 51.08 8.01 60.51
CA GLN A 253 51.33 8.01 61.96
C GLN A 253 50.75 9.18 62.76
#